data_AF-A0A8T7JIQ5-F1
#
_entry.id   AF-A0A8T7JIQ5-F1
#
_cell.length_a   1.000
_cell.length_b   1.000
_cell.length_c   1.000
_cell.angle_alpha   90.00
_cell.angle_beta   90.00
_cell.angle_gamma   90.00
#
_symmetry.space_group_name_H-M   'P 1'
#
loop_
_entity.id
_entity.type
_entity.pdbx_description
1 polymer ?
#
loop_
_entity_poly.entity_id
_entity_poly.type
_entity_poly.pdbx_seq_one_letter_code
_entity_poly.pdbx_strand_id
1 'polypeptide(L)'
;MKKNILIGSLLLLSACTTSTQFVKTGDKSFSPFSNGCNVTVYTTNPKKEFEEIGLIEFGKSFVEGRPSNLTRAKEEAAPFVCKNGGNGMLVWEANGYGQYLKATIIRTK
;
A
#
# COMPACT_ATOMS: atom_id res chain seq x y z
N MET A 1 -37.89 9.44 -46.78
CA MET A 1 -37.04 10.06 -45.73
C MET A 1 -36.31 8.96 -44.98
N LYS A 2 -34.99 8.82 -45.16
CA LYS A 2 -34.16 7.83 -44.44
C LYS A 2 -33.37 8.57 -43.34
N LYS A 3 -33.70 8.31 -42.07
CA LYS A 3 -32.95 8.81 -40.91
C LYS A 3 -31.78 7.86 -40.65
N ASN A 4 -30.57 8.30 -40.98
CA ASN A 4 -29.34 7.61 -40.60
C ASN A 4 -29.04 7.95 -39.14
N ILE A 5 -29.22 6.97 -38.24
CA ILE A 5 -28.82 7.06 -36.84
C ILE A 5 -27.33 6.70 -36.80
N LEU A 6 -26.47 7.69 -36.63
CA LEU A 6 -25.04 7.51 -36.31
C LEU A 6 -24.95 7.06 -34.85
N ILE A 7 -24.75 5.76 -34.63
CA ILE A 7 -24.41 5.19 -33.33
C ILE A 7 -22.90 5.42 -33.12
N GLY A 8 -22.56 6.51 -32.46
CA GLY A 8 -21.20 6.79 -32.00
C GLY A 8 -20.82 5.80 -30.90
N SER A 9 -19.88 4.90 -31.20
CA SER A 9 -19.32 3.97 -30.21
C SER A 9 -18.45 4.73 -29.21
N LEU A 10 -18.99 4.94 -28.01
CA LEU A 10 -18.27 5.48 -26.86
C LEU A 10 -17.37 4.37 -26.28
N LEU A 11 -16.10 4.33 -26.71
CA LEU A 11 -15.09 3.44 -26.16
C LEU A 11 -14.76 3.86 -24.71
N LEU A 12 -15.43 3.23 -23.75
CA LEU A 12 -15.07 3.31 -22.33
C LEU A 12 -13.74 2.58 -22.11
N LEU A 13 -12.64 3.31 -22.21
CA LEU A 13 -11.32 2.83 -21.79
C LEU A 13 -11.33 2.68 -20.26
N SER A 14 -11.60 1.47 -19.78
CA SER A 14 -11.40 1.12 -18.38
C SER A 14 -9.90 1.08 -18.08
N ALA A 15 -9.36 2.17 -17.52
CA ALA A 15 -7.99 2.21 -17.04
C ALA A 15 -7.84 1.30 -15.81
N CYS A 16 -7.13 0.18 -15.94
CA CYS A 16 -6.73 -0.63 -14.79
C CYS A 16 -5.71 0.17 -13.96
N THR A 17 -6.17 0.77 -12.86
CA THR A 17 -5.29 1.32 -11.83
C THR A 17 -4.93 0.23 -10.84
N THR A 18 -3.62 0.03 -10.60
CA THR A 18 -3.17 -0.84 -9.50
C THR A 18 -3.16 -0.01 -8.22
N SER A 19 -4.10 -0.27 -7.31
CA SER A 19 -4.16 0.39 -6.00
C SER A 19 -3.21 -0.27 -4.99
N THR A 20 -2.81 0.49 -3.96
CA THR A 20 -2.10 -0.08 -2.81
C THR A 20 -2.98 -1.13 -2.12
N GLN A 21 -2.41 -2.31 -1.86
CA GLN A 21 -3.14 -3.46 -1.33
C GLN A 21 -2.44 -4.07 -0.13
N PHE A 22 -3.24 -4.68 0.76
CA PHE A 22 -2.75 -5.48 1.87
C PHE A 22 -2.87 -6.97 1.54
N VAL A 23 -1.81 -7.72 1.82
CA VAL A 23 -1.74 -9.17 1.69
C VAL A 23 -1.41 -9.76 3.05
N LYS A 24 -2.28 -10.60 3.60
CA LYS A 24 -2.01 -11.31 4.86
C LYS A 24 -0.91 -12.36 4.61
N THR A 25 0.19 -12.26 5.36
CA THR A 25 1.32 -13.21 5.29
C THR A 25 1.76 -13.74 6.66
N GLY A 26 1.52 -13.00 7.74
CA GLY A 26 1.84 -13.48 9.09
C GLY A 26 0.78 -14.41 9.69
N ASP A 27 1.16 -15.20 10.69
CA ASP A 27 0.28 -16.20 11.32
C ASP A 27 -0.66 -15.62 12.40
N LYS A 28 -0.36 -14.42 12.89
CA LYS A 28 -1.13 -13.78 13.98
C LYS A 28 -2.03 -12.66 13.46
N SER A 29 -3.18 -12.52 14.13
CA SER A 29 -4.11 -11.41 13.93
C SER A 29 -4.17 -10.57 15.18
N PHE A 30 -4.24 -9.25 15.01
CA PHE A 30 -4.29 -8.30 16.12
C PHE A 30 -5.49 -7.38 15.96
N SER A 31 -5.99 -6.87 17.08
CA SER A 31 -7.04 -5.86 17.05
C SER A 31 -6.55 -4.59 16.34
N PRO A 32 -7.39 -3.98 15.48
CA PRO A 32 -7.05 -2.71 14.83
C PRO A 32 -6.74 -1.61 15.85
N PHE A 33 -5.87 -0.69 15.47
CA PHE A 33 -5.72 0.59 16.18
C PHE A 33 -6.77 1.60 15.71
N SER A 34 -6.92 2.70 16.46
CA SER A 34 -7.69 3.86 16.00
C SER A 34 -7.14 4.38 14.66
N ASN A 35 -8.01 5.02 13.88
CA ASN A 35 -7.59 5.68 12.63
C ASN A 35 -6.43 6.65 12.91
N GLY A 36 -5.38 6.59 12.09
CA GLY A 36 -4.20 7.46 12.22
C GLY A 36 -3.26 7.11 13.38
N CYS A 37 -3.14 5.82 13.73
CA CYS A 37 -2.16 5.37 14.74
C CYS A 37 -0.72 5.78 14.39
N ASN A 38 0.12 5.93 15.41
CA ASN A 38 1.53 6.23 15.18
C ASN A 38 2.24 5.02 14.58
N VAL A 39 2.79 5.18 13.37
CA VAL A 39 3.52 4.13 12.65
C VAL A 39 5.00 4.41 12.68
N THR A 40 5.77 3.48 13.24
CA THR A 40 7.23 3.49 13.18
C THR A 40 7.71 2.90 11.85
N VAL A 41 8.63 3.59 11.17
CA VAL A 41 9.22 3.10 9.93
C VAL A 41 10.58 2.51 10.23
N TYR A 42 10.77 1.25 9.83
CA TYR A 42 12.03 0.54 9.88
C TYR A 42 12.56 0.37 8.47
N THR A 43 13.83 0.68 8.24
CA THR A 43 14.54 0.42 6.97
C THR A 43 15.53 -0.74 7.09
N THR A 44 15.69 -1.28 8.29
CA THR A 44 16.50 -2.44 8.63
C THR A 44 15.74 -3.28 9.66
N ASN A 45 16.19 -4.51 9.90
CA ASN A 45 15.55 -5.41 10.86
C ASN A 45 15.45 -4.74 12.25
N PRO A 46 14.23 -4.59 12.83
CA PRO A 46 14.08 -4.01 14.16
C PRO A 46 14.92 -4.77 15.20
N LYS A 47 15.61 -4.05 16.09
CA LYS A 47 16.39 -4.66 17.21
C LYS A 47 15.51 -5.20 18.35
N LYS A 48 14.19 -5.21 18.16
CA LYS A 48 13.20 -5.67 19.13
C LYS A 48 12.43 -6.82 18.51
N GLU A 49 11.90 -7.71 19.34
CA GLU A 49 10.97 -8.72 18.86
C GLU A 49 9.74 -8.06 18.24
N PHE A 50 9.33 -8.60 17.10
CA PHE A 50 8.15 -8.18 16.38
C PHE A 50 7.46 -9.39 15.77
N GLU A 51 6.16 -9.22 15.54
CA GLU A 51 5.32 -10.19 14.86
C GLU A 51 5.00 -9.64 13.47
N GLU A 52 5.21 -10.44 12.44
CA GLU A 52 4.73 -10.12 11.10
C GLU A 52 3.21 -10.23 11.05
N ILE A 53 2.56 -9.23 10.45
CA ILE A 53 1.11 -9.22 10.24
C ILE A 53 0.78 -9.50 8.78
N GLY A 54 1.47 -8.82 7.87
CA GLY A 54 1.21 -8.92 6.44
C GLY A 54 2.13 -8.03 5.63
N LEU A 55 1.92 -8.02 4.32
CA LEU A 55 2.59 -7.14 3.38
C LEU A 55 1.64 -6.07 2.86
N ILE A 56 2.20 -4.90 2.56
CA ILE A 56 1.59 -3.87 1.74
C ILE A 56 2.32 -3.91 0.40
N GLU A 57 1.57 -3.99 -0.68
CA GLU A 57 2.09 -3.80 -2.03
C GLU A 57 1.63 -2.44 -2.53
N PHE A 58 2.59 -1.55 -2.81
CA PHE A 58 2.30 -0.20 -3.25
C PHE A 58 1.85 -0.20 -4.71
N GLY A 59 0.65 0.33 -4.92
CA GLY A 59 0.06 0.50 -6.24
C GLY A 59 0.75 1.61 -7.02
N LYS A 60 0.80 1.48 -8.36
CA LYS A 60 1.18 2.59 -9.22
C LYS A 60 -0.02 3.49 -9.45
N SER A 61 -0.05 4.66 -8.78
CA SER A 61 -0.99 5.72 -9.14
C SER A 61 -0.64 6.29 -10.52
N PHE A 62 -1.65 6.60 -11.35
CA PHE A 62 -1.46 7.24 -12.65
C PHE A 62 -0.84 8.65 -12.53
N VAL A 63 -1.13 9.36 -11.45
CA VAL A 63 -0.71 10.76 -11.25
C VAL A 63 0.64 10.84 -10.54
N GLU A 64 0.84 10.03 -9.51
CA GLU A 64 1.97 10.19 -8.60
C GLU A 64 2.93 8.99 -8.58
N GLY A 65 2.65 7.92 -9.32
CA GLY A 65 3.44 6.69 -9.29
C GLY A 65 3.40 6.01 -7.92
N ARG A 66 4.43 5.19 -7.64
CA ARG A 66 4.65 4.57 -6.32
C ARG A 66 5.40 5.52 -5.39
N PRO A 67 5.37 5.34 -4.07
CA PRO A 67 6.18 6.13 -3.15
C PRO A 67 7.66 6.09 -3.52
N SER A 68 8.27 7.26 -3.66
CA SER A 68 9.71 7.42 -3.94
C SER A 68 10.53 7.87 -2.73
N ASN A 69 9.86 8.09 -1.59
CA ASN A 69 10.50 8.44 -0.32
C ASN A 69 9.73 7.79 0.85
N LEU A 70 10.39 7.71 2.00
CA LEU A 70 9.86 7.03 3.19
C LEU A 70 8.64 7.74 3.79
N THR A 71 8.57 9.07 3.71
CA THR A 71 7.44 9.85 4.23
C THR A 71 6.15 9.45 3.51
N ARG A 72 6.18 9.45 2.17
CA ARG A 72 5.03 9.05 1.37
C ARG A 72 4.71 7.57 1.54
N ALA A 73 5.74 6.70 1.63
CA ALA A 73 5.53 5.28 1.88
C ALA A 73 4.80 5.06 3.22
N LYS A 74 5.16 5.82 4.26
CA LYS A 74 4.49 5.81 5.56
C LYS A 74 3.06 6.30 5.46
N GLU A 75 2.81 7.42 4.80
CA GLU A 75 1.47 8.00 4.65
C GLU A 75 0.51 7.04 3.93
N GLU A 76 0.97 6.44 2.82
CA GLU A 76 0.17 5.45 2.08
C GLU A 76 -0.03 4.16 2.86
N ALA A 77 0.96 3.72 3.64
CA ALA A 77 0.89 2.48 4.41
C ALA A 77 0.12 2.60 5.72
N ALA A 78 0.11 3.77 6.36
CA ALA A 78 -0.40 3.95 7.72
C ALA A 78 -1.85 3.48 7.92
N PRO A 79 -2.81 3.74 7.01
CA PRO A 79 -4.16 3.22 7.14
C PRO A 79 -4.21 1.69 7.19
N PHE A 80 -3.37 1.01 6.38
CA PHE A 80 -3.28 -0.44 6.35
C PHE A 80 -2.59 -1.00 7.60
N VAL A 81 -1.52 -0.35 8.06
CA VAL A 81 -0.83 -0.71 9.30
C VAL A 81 -1.80 -0.67 10.49
N CYS A 82 -2.49 0.46 10.69
CA CYS A 82 -3.40 0.63 11.81
C CYS A 82 -4.60 -0.30 11.74
N LYS A 83 -5.25 -0.40 10.56
CA LYS A 83 -6.43 -1.26 10.36
C LYS A 83 -6.14 -2.74 10.63
N ASN A 84 -4.90 -3.20 10.41
CA ASN A 84 -4.51 -4.59 10.64
C ASN A 84 -3.80 -4.80 11.99
N GLY A 85 -3.81 -3.81 12.88
CA GLY A 85 -3.27 -3.93 14.24
C GLY A 85 -1.74 -3.88 14.32
N GLY A 86 -1.06 -3.35 13.31
CA GLY A 86 0.37 -3.06 13.35
C GLY A 86 0.66 -1.69 13.95
N ASN A 87 1.85 -1.52 14.50
CA ASN A 87 2.39 -0.25 15.00
C ASN A 87 3.67 0.17 14.25
N GLY A 88 4.10 -0.63 13.29
CA GLY A 88 5.27 -0.36 12.49
C GLY A 88 5.18 -0.97 11.10
N MET A 89 6.09 -0.50 10.25
CA MET A 89 6.32 -1.07 8.93
C MET A 89 7.82 -1.24 8.68
N LEU A 90 8.21 -2.38 8.13
CA LEU A 90 9.54 -2.61 7.58
C LEU A 90 9.51 -2.35 6.08
N VAL A 91 10.16 -1.26 5.66
CA VAL A 91 10.24 -0.85 4.26
C VAL A 91 11.41 -1.59 3.60
N TRP A 92 11.14 -2.18 2.44
CA TRP A 92 12.13 -2.89 1.63
C TRP A 92 12.94 -1.90 0.81
N GLU A 93 14.07 -2.32 0.26
CA GLU A 93 14.86 -1.48 -0.63
C GLU A 93 14.01 -0.96 -1.79
N ALA A 94 14.23 0.31 -2.14
CA ALA A 94 13.63 0.87 -3.34
C ALA A 94 14.11 0.10 -4.58
N ASN A 95 13.27 -0.01 -5.61
CA ASN A 95 13.69 -0.61 -6.87
C ASN A 95 14.77 0.26 -7.56
N GLY A 96 15.30 -0.20 -8.70
CA GLY A 96 16.29 0.53 -9.49
C GLY A 96 15.84 1.91 -10.01
N TYR A 97 14.59 2.31 -9.78
CA TYR A 97 14.02 3.63 -10.07
C TYR A 97 13.76 4.48 -8.81
N GLY A 98 14.22 4.04 -7.64
CA GLY A 98 14.01 4.74 -6.37
C GLY A 98 12.57 4.64 -5.84
N GLN A 99 11.78 3.65 -6.28
CA GLN A 99 10.40 3.45 -5.83
C GLN A 99 10.26 2.27 -4.87
N TYR A 100 9.52 2.48 -3.78
CA TYR A 100 9.14 1.43 -2.87
C TYR A 100 8.00 0.60 -3.46
N LEU A 101 8.21 -0.71 -3.56
CA LEU A 101 7.23 -1.65 -4.10
C LEU A 101 6.42 -2.32 -3.00
N LYS A 102 7.06 -2.60 -1.86
CA LYS A 102 6.46 -3.35 -0.75
C LYS A 102 6.93 -2.84 0.60
N ALA A 103 6.11 -3.07 1.62
CA ALA A 103 6.44 -2.92 3.04
C ALA A 103 5.82 -4.05 3.86
N THR A 104 6.50 -4.52 4.88
CA THR A 104 5.94 -5.50 5.83
C THR A 104 5.29 -4.75 6.99
N ILE A 105 4.02 -5.03 7.27
CA ILE A 105 3.34 -4.59 8.48
C ILE A 105 3.79 -5.47 9.63
N ILE A 106 4.27 -4.83 10.70
CA ILE A 106 4.73 -5.52 11.89
C ILE A 106 4.06 -4.95 13.14
N ARG A 107 4.01 -5.78 14.18
CA ARG A 107 3.71 -5.34 15.54
C ARG A 107 4.90 -5.59 16.43
N THR A 108 5.59 -4.53 16.81
CA THR A 108 6.64 -4.61 17.83
C THR A 108 5.99 -4.68 19.22
N LYS A 109 6.63 -5.42 20.13
CA LYS A 109 6.25 -5.44 21.54
C LYS A 109 6.52 -4.10 22.23
#